data_AF-A0A382FY99-F1
#
_entry.id   AF-A0A382FY99-F1
#
_cell.length_a   1.000
_cell.length_b   1.000
_cell.length_c   1.000
_cell.angle_alpha   90.00
_cell.angle_beta   90.00
_cell.angle_gamma   90.00
#
_symmetry.space_group_name_H-M   'P 1'
#
loop_
_entity.id
_entity.type
_entity.pdbx_description
1 polymer ?
#
loop_
_entity_poly.entity_id
_entity_poly.type
_entity_poly.pdbx_seq_one_letter_code
_entity_poly.pdbx_strand_id
1 'polypeptide(L)'
;MCSRHTGMGYIQPKLVQFDLSSEIFYKFFTKDRIKNLDHVYFSGVYGDPCMNKQLPEFINCLQKWIKGNVSVDSNAGYRSPSWWETLGKTRTRIHFAIDGLEDTNHIYRRNVVWRKVWENINA
;
A
#
# COMPACT_ATOMS: atom_id res chain seq x y z
N MET A 1 5.93 -16.26 10.01
CA MET A 1 4.48 -16.35 10.29
C MET A 1 3.87 -14.96 10.14
N CYS A 2 2.71 -14.81 9.49
CA CYS A 2 2.09 -13.50 9.23
C CYS A 2 1.53 -12.88 10.52
N SER A 3 1.95 -11.66 10.89
CA SER A 3 1.54 -10.99 12.15
C SER A 3 0.03 -10.74 12.25
N ARG A 4 -0.70 -10.69 11.12
CA ARG A 4 -2.16 -10.55 11.06
C ARG A 4 -2.91 -11.78 11.60
N HIS A 5 -2.26 -12.94 11.63
CA HIS A 5 -2.88 -14.20 12.03
C HIS A 5 -2.24 -14.78 13.30
N THR A 6 -3.03 -15.49 14.10
CA THR A 6 -2.55 -16.31 15.21
C THR A 6 -1.79 -17.53 14.68
N GLY A 7 -1.10 -18.26 15.57
CA GLY A 7 -0.46 -19.54 15.21
C GLY A 7 -1.43 -20.59 14.66
N MET A 8 -2.72 -20.46 14.96
CA MET A 8 -3.80 -21.32 14.46
C MET A 8 -4.44 -20.79 13.16
N GLY A 9 -3.95 -19.69 12.61
CA GLY A 9 -4.43 -19.13 11.35
C GLY A 9 -5.67 -18.24 11.42
N TYR A 10 -6.18 -17.94 12.62
CA TYR A 10 -7.28 -16.96 12.82
C TYR A 10 -6.76 -15.53 12.75
N ILE A 11 -7.59 -14.56 12.38
CA ILE A 11 -7.24 -13.14 12.54
C ILE A 11 -6.96 -12.86 14.01
N GLN A 12 -5.91 -12.08 14.29
CA GLN A 12 -5.59 -11.66 15.66
C GLN A 12 -6.82 -11.01 16.33
N PRO A 13 -7.33 -11.52 17.47
CA PRO A 13 -8.59 -11.06 18.05
C PRO A 13 -8.61 -9.59 18.45
N LYS A 14 -7.43 -9.03 18.80
CA LYS A 14 -7.26 -7.63 19.20
C LYS A 14 -6.87 -6.69 18.05
N LEU A 15 -6.78 -7.21 16.82
CA LEU A 15 -6.45 -6.38 15.66
C LEU A 15 -7.69 -5.64 15.18
N VAL A 16 -7.80 -4.38 15.59
CA VAL A 16 -8.77 -3.44 15.02
C VAL A 16 -8.27 -3.00 13.65
N GLN A 17 -9.08 -3.21 12.62
CA GLN A 17 -8.76 -2.81 11.25
C GLN A 17 -9.40 -1.48 10.93
N PHE A 18 -8.59 -0.49 10.59
CA PHE A 18 -9.02 0.82 10.14
C PHE A 18 -8.01 1.38 9.15
N ASP A 19 -8.47 2.29 8.30
CA ASP A 19 -7.61 3.05 7.41
C ASP A 19 -7.03 4.26 8.15
N LEU A 20 -5.81 4.66 7.78
CA LEU A 20 -5.28 5.96 8.18
C LEU A 20 -6.21 7.07 7.67
N SER A 21 -6.89 7.77 8.57
CA SER A 21 -7.80 8.86 8.22
C SER A 21 -7.03 10.13 7.84
N SER A 22 -7.65 10.99 7.02
CA SER A 22 -7.10 12.32 6.71
C SER A 22 -6.83 13.15 7.96
N GLU A 23 -7.70 13.09 8.96
CA GLU A 23 -7.53 13.83 10.21
C GLU A 23 -6.20 13.46 10.89
N ILE A 24 -5.95 12.15 11.05
CA ILE A 24 -4.70 11.66 11.65
C ILE A 24 -3.52 12.01 10.74
N PHE A 25 -3.65 11.81 9.43
CA PHE A 25 -2.59 12.13 8.47
C PHE A 25 -2.16 13.59 8.57
N TYR A 26 -3.09 14.55 8.42
CA TYR A 26 -2.76 15.98 8.44
C TYR A 26 -2.36 16.50 9.83
N LYS A 27 -2.76 15.80 10.91
CA LYS A 27 -2.28 16.09 12.27
C LYS A 27 -0.79 15.75 12.45
N PHE A 28 -0.32 14.64 11.88
CA PHE A 28 1.05 14.17 12.08
C PHE A 28 2.02 14.62 10.98
N PHE A 29 1.60 14.61 9.74
CA PHE A 29 2.41 14.95 8.58
C PHE A 29 2.17 16.41 8.20
N THR A 30 2.80 17.35 8.92
CA THR A 30 2.79 18.76 8.55
C THR A 30 4.06 19.13 7.79
N LYS A 31 3.99 20.13 6.89
CA LYS A 31 5.12 20.56 6.06
C LYS A 31 6.41 20.77 6.86
N ASP A 32 6.33 21.46 8.00
CA ASP A 32 7.52 21.74 8.81
C ASP A 32 8.17 20.51 9.44
N ARG A 33 7.38 19.49 9.74
CA ARG A 33 7.87 18.24 10.33
C ARG A 33 8.51 17.33 9.30
N ILE A 34 8.02 17.35 8.06
CA ILE A 34 8.36 16.33 7.06
C ILE A 34 9.25 16.82 5.92
N LYS A 35 9.45 18.15 5.77
CA LYS A 35 10.18 18.72 4.63
C LYS A 35 11.60 18.17 4.42
N ASN A 36 12.22 17.64 5.47
CA ASN A 36 13.57 17.06 5.44
C ASN A 36 13.58 15.52 5.34
N LEU A 37 12.43 14.88 5.11
CA LEU A 37 12.41 13.43 4.87
C LEU A 37 12.96 13.13 3.47
N ASP A 38 13.96 12.25 3.43
CA ASP A 38 14.55 11.74 2.18
C ASP A 38 13.68 10.66 1.52
N HIS A 39 12.87 9.96 2.32
CA HIS A 39 12.00 8.91 1.84
C HIS A 39 10.78 8.71 2.76
N VAL A 40 9.61 8.46 2.17
CA VAL A 40 8.42 7.94 2.87
C VAL A 40 8.00 6.60 2.27
N TYR A 41 7.91 5.57 3.11
CA TYR A 41 7.48 4.23 2.71
C TYR A 41 6.06 3.97 3.21
N PHE A 42 5.15 3.72 2.28
CA PHE A 42 3.87 3.10 2.58
C PHE A 42 4.03 1.59 2.44
N SER A 43 4.10 0.91 3.58
CA SER A 43 4.17 -0.55 3.64
C SER A 43 3.08 -1.07 4.59
N GLY A 44 2.92 -2.38 4.67
CA GLY A 44 1.85 -2.99 5.43
C GLY A 44 2.23 -4.34 6.03
N VAL A 45 2.35 -4.38 7.36
CA VAL A 45 2.55 -5.64 8.11
C VAL A 45 1.20 -6.34 8.36
N TYR A 46 0.17 -5.55 8.68
CA TYR A 46 -1.18 -6.03 8.99
C TYR A 46 -2.17 -5.84 7.85
N GLY A 47 -1.78 -5.18 6.77
CA GLY A 47 -2.67 -4.83 5.65
C GLY A 47 -1.88 -4.41 4.43
N ASP A 48 -2.54 -3.72 3.51
CA ASP A 48 -1.94 -3.20 2.28
C ASP A 48 -2.32 -1.72 2.17
N PRO A 49 -1.37 -0.80 1.99
CA PRO A 49 -1.65 0.64 1.95
C PRO A 49 -2.66 1.01 0.85
N CYS A 50 -2.70 0.26 -0.26
CA CYS A 50 -3.61 0.52 -1.37
C CYS A 50 -5.07 0.19 -1.06
N MET A 51 -5.34 -0.45 0.08
CA MET A 51 -6.70 -0.60 0.65
C MET A 51 -7.30 0.74 1.11
N ASN A 52 -6.47 1.74 1.40
CA ASN A 52 -6.94 3.08 1.74
C ASN A 52 -7.23 3.87 0.46
N LYS A 53 -8.48 4.31 0.28
CA LYS A 53 -8.91 5.07 -0.90
C LYS A 53 -8.25 6.44 -1.00
N GLN A 54 -7.81 6.99 0.13
CA GLN A 54 -7.21 8.32 0.24
C GLN A 54 -5.70 8.32 0.00
N LEU A 55 -5.08 7.14 -0.18
CA LEU A 55 -3.64 7.02 -0.40
C LEU A 55 -3.10 7.94 -1.53
N PRO A 56 -3.75 8.07 -2.71
CA PRO A 56 -3.27 8.99 -3.75
C PRO A 56 -3.23 10.45 -3.30
N GLU A 57 -4.19 10.89 -2.48
CA GLU A 57 -4.22 12.24 -1.93
C GLU A 57 -3.03 12.47 -0.97
N PHE A 58 -2.79 11.51 -0.08
CA PHE A 58 -1.68 11.58 0.88
C PHE A 58 -0.32 11.60 0.17
N ILE A 59 -0.13 10.76 -0.85
CA ILE A 59 1.07 10.74 -1.67
C ILE A 59 1.29 12.11 -2.33
N ASN A 60 0.27 12.68 -2.96
CA ASN A 60 0.34 14.00 -3.59
C ASN A 60 0.70 15.09 -2.57
N CYS A 61 0.16 15.03 -1.36
CA CYS A 61 0.47 15.93 -0.27
C CYS A 61 1.95 15.82 0.16
N LEU A 62 2.43 14.60 0.43
CA LEU A 62 3.81 14.36 0.82
C LEU A 62 4.78 14.87 -0.25
N GLN A 63 4.54 14.52 -1.51
CA GLN A 63 5.37 14.94 -2.62
C GLN A 63 5.44 16.48 -2.68
N LYS A 64 4.35 17.22 -2.49
CA LYS A 64 4.41 18.70 -2.45
C LYS A 64 5.33 19.26 -1.36
N TRP A 65 5.54 18.54 -0.26
CA TRP A 65 6.25 19.05 0.91
C TRP A 65 7.65 18.48 1.09
N ILE A 66 7.93 17.29 0.55
CA ILE A 66 9.23 16.63 0.66
C ILE A 66 9.98 16.66 -0.68
N LYS A 67 11.29 16.87 -0.60
CA LYS A 67 12.20 16.69 -1.75
C LYS A 67 12.53 15.21 -2.00
N GLY A 68 12.33 14.37 -0.98
CA GLY A 68 12.56 12.94 -1.04
C GLY A 68 11.59 12.15 -1.91
N ASN A 69 11.74 10.83 -1.83
CA ASN A 69 10.95 9.87 -2.60
C ASN A 69 9.78 9.32 -1.79
N VAL A 70 8.75 8.83 -2.50
CA VAL A 70 7.66 8.07 -1.89
C VAL A 70 7.62 6.70 -2.54
N SER A 71 7.59 5.64 -1.73
CA SER A 71 7.41 4.27 -2.22
C SER A 71 6.20 3.61 -1.59
N VAL A 72 5.54 2.72 -2.32
CA VAL A 72 4.39 1.95 -1.87
C VAL A 72 4.62 0.47 -2.16
N ASP A 73 4.51 -0.37 -1.14
CA ASP A 73 4.52 -1.81 -1.30
C ASP A 73 3.08 -2.34 -1.32
N SER A 74 2.74 -3.19 -2.29
CA SER A 74 1.40 -3.77 -2.40
C SER A 74 1.43 -5.19 -2.95
N ASN A 75 0.42 -5.98 -2.61
CA ASN A 75 0.17 -7.28 -3.23
C ASN A 75 -0.46 -7.19 -4.63
N ALA A 76 -0.71 -5.97 -5.13
CA ALA A 76 -1.29 -5.68 -6.45
C ALA A 76 -2.70 -6.23 -6.71
N GLY A 77 -3.32 -6.96 -5.78
CA GLY A 77 -4.63 -7.61 -5.97
C GLY A 77 -5.82 -6.69 -5.74
N TYR A 78 -5.60 -5.48 -5.24
CA TYR A 78 -6.64 -4.51 -4.94
C TYR A 78 -6.78 -3.46 -6.05
N ARG A 79 -7.92 -2.74 -6.03
CA ARG A 79 -8.22 -1.64 -6.95
C ARG A 79 -8.34 -2.05 -8.43
N SER A 80 -8.67 -1.07 -9.26
CA SER A 80 -8.76 -1.18 -10.72
C SER A 80 -7.48 -0.63 -11.36
N PRO A 81 -7.18 -1.02 -12.61
CA PRO A 81 -6.07 -0.43 -13.37
C PRO A 81 -6.13 1.09 -13.42
N SER A 82 -7.31 1.67 -13.67
CA SER A 82 -7.51 3.13 -13.66
C SER A 82 -7.14 3.82 -12.35
N TRP A 83 -7.24 3.12 -11.21
CA TRP A 83 -6.78 3.66 -9.93
C TRP A 83 -5.25 3.60 -9.82
N TRP A 84 -4.62 2.52 -10.28
CA TRP A 84 -3.16 2.39 -10.34
C TRP A 84 -2.52 3.39 -11.28
N GLU A 85 -3.16 3.69 -12.41
CA GLU A 85 -2.77 4.75 -13.35
C GLU A 85 -2.63 6.11 -12.64
N THR A 86 -3.49 6.40 -11.66
CA THR A 86 -3.37 7.65 -10.87
C THR A 86 -2.06 7.71 -10.08
N LEU A 87 -1.56 6.57 -9.59
CA LEU A 87 -0.27 6.49 -8.91
C LEU A 87 0.90 6.53 -9.90
N GLY A 88 0.75 5.91 -11.07
CA GLY A 88 1.74 5.96 -12.16
C GLY A 88 1.99 7.37 -12.70
N LYS A 89 1.02 8.29 -12.56
CA LYS A 89 1.16 9.72 -12.89
C LYS A 89 1.93 10.53 -11.85
N THR A 90 2.32 9.93 -10.72
CA THR A 90 3.10 10.58 -9.65
C THR A 90 4.55 10.13 -9.70
N ARG A 91 5.45 10.80 -8.96
CA ARG A 91 6.85 10.35 -8.79
C ARG A 91 7.00 9.20 -7.76
N THR A 92 5.96 8.39 -7.59
CA THR A 92 5.94 7.31 -6.60
C THR A 92 6.53 6.05 -7.20
N ARG A 93 7.36 5.36 -6.43
CA ARG A 93 7.78 4.00 -6.78
C ARG A 93 6.77 2.99 -6.20
N ILE A 94 6.18 2.16 -7.05
CA ILE A 94 5.30 1.08 -6.61
C ILE A 94 6.06 -0.24 -6.68
N HIS A 95 6.07 -0.99 -5.59
CA HIS A 95 6.60 -2.35 -5.55
C HIS A 95 5.44 -3.33 -5.47
N PHE A 96 5.25 -4.08 -6.55
CA PHE A 96 4.32 -5.20 -6.57
C PHE A 96 5.00 -6.46 -6.07
N ALA A 97 4.51 -6.97 -4.96
CA ALA A 97 5.07 -8.14 -4.32
C ALA A 97 4.31 -9.39 -4.77
N ILE A 98 4.97 -10.19 -5.61
CA ILE A 98 4.45 -11.39 -6.27
C ILE A 98 5.31 -12.57 -5.84
N ASP A 99 4.69 -13.61 -5.27
CA ASP A 99 5.41 -14.75 -4.67
C ASP A 99 5.17 -16.04 -5.47
N GLY A 100 5.49 -16.01 -6.77
CA GLY A 100 5.40 -17.17 -7.65
C GLY A 100 4.85 -16.84 -9.04
N LEU A 101 4.47 -17.89 -9.76
CA LEU A 101 3.80 -17.86 -11.06
C LEU A 101 2.27 -17.96 -10.87
N GLU A 102 1.51 -18.04 -11.98
CA GLU A 102 0.04 -18.12 -11.94
C GLU A 102 -0.48 -19.27 -11.06
N ASP A 103 0.14 -20.43 -11.21
CA ASP A 103 -0.19 -21.67 -10.53
C ASP A 103 0.42 -21.80 -9.12
N THR A 104 1.22 -20.82 -8.67
CA THR A 104 1.98 -20.91 -7.42
C THR A 104 1.88 -19.69 -6.51
N ASN A 105 1.56 -18.50 -7.03
CA ASN A 105 1.45 -17.27 -6.25
C ASN A 105 0.39 -17.37 -5.13
N HIS A 106 -0.72 -18.05 -5.41
CA HIS A 106 -1.82 -18.22 -4.46
C HIS A 106 -1.45 -19.06 -3.22
N ILE A 107 -0.37 -19.85 -3.29
CA ILE A 107 0.14 -20.64 -2.15
C ILE A 107 0.57 -19.70 -1.02
N TYR A 108 1.21 -18.57 -1.37
CA TYR A 108 1.74 -17.60 -0.41
C TYR A 108 0.86 -16.34 -0.29
N ARG A 109 0.26 -15.88 -1.40
CA ARG A 109 -0.60 -14.69 -1.47
C ARG A 109 -2.07 -15.06 -1.39
N ARG A 110 -2.56 -15.26 -0.16
CA ARG A 110 -3.96 -15.63 0.11
C ARG A 110 -4.93 -14.53 -0.34
N ASN A 111 -6.00 -14.93 -1.01
CA ASN A 111 -7.06 -14.05 -1.53
C ASN A 111 -6.56 -13.01 -2.57
N VAL A 112 -5.45 -13.28 -3.25
CA VAL A 112 -4.95 -12.46 -4.35
C VAL A 112 -5.22 -13.17 -5.67
N VAL A 113 -6.03 -12.54 -6.53
CA VAL A 113 -6.43 -13.09 -7.84
C VAL A 113 -5.36 -12.74 -8.88
N TRP A 114 -4.69 -13.75 -9.43
CA TRP A 114 -3.55 -13.58 -10.35
C TRP A 114 -3.85 -12.68 -11.56
N ARG A 115 -4.96 -12.94 -12.27
CA ARG A 115 -5.37 -12.11 -13.43
C ARG A 115 -5.45 -10.62 -13.08
N LYS A 116 -6.00 -10.31 -11.90
CA LYS A 116 -6.15 -8.93 -11.43
C LYS A 116 -4.82 -8.27 -11.10
N VAL A 117 -3.88 -9.03 -10.55
CA VAL A 117 -2.50 -8.57 -10.35
C VAL A 117 -1.89 -8.13 -11.67
N TRP A 118 -2.01 -8.94 -12.73
CA TRP A 118 -1.50 -8.57 -14.05
C TRP A 118 -2.24 -7.41 -14.71
N GLU A 119 -3.56 -7.31 -14.58
CA GLU A 119 -4.32 -6.14 -15.04
C GLU A 119 -3.80 -4.85 -14.38
N ASN A 120 -3.47 -4.91 -13.08
CA ASN A 120 -2.97 -3.77 -12.32
C ASN A 120 -1.50 -3.45 -12.59
N ILE A 121 -0.67 -4.45 -12.91
CA ILE A 121 0.74 -4.25 -13.30
C ILE A 121 0.84 -3.52 -14.65
N ASN A 122 -0.06 -3.83 -15.58
CA ASN A 122 -0.10 -3.25 -16.92
C ASN A 122 -0.92 -1.94 -16.99
N ALA A 123 -1.26 -1.35 -15.84
CA ALA A 123 -2.04 -0.12 -15.73
C ALA A 123 -1.27 1.13 -16.18
#